data_AF-A0A517WYV2-F1
#
_entry.id   AF-A0A517WYV2-F1
#
_cell.length_a   1.000
_cell.length_b   1.000
_cell.length_c   1.000
_cell.angle_alpha   90.00
_cell.angle_beta   90.00
_cell.angle_gamma   90.00
#
_symmetry.space_group_name_H-M   'P 1'
#
loop_
_entity.id
_entity.type
_entity.pdbx_description
1 polymer ?
#
loop_
_entity_poly.entity_id
_entity_poly.type
_entity_poly.pdbx_seq_one_letter_code
_entity_poly.pdbx_strand_id
1 'polypeptide(L)'
;MEELMIHVEKVVRPLRIPLKQKGLIREELLNHLTEIYEEELQKHDKSELAMKVALERFGPAEIISRHLKESLPRYFMLFSYLPMFAPVRFWPLSTWAIIRRAWFTGMLFWLVVGIPWCGVLIATGRKSIESASALWLILSIFGFMELAMAIGIFGAMHGAYGQRKSMWRTFLFATGGCIGLTAAIALLKYFVTPELSPGVFVISLLMPLGIIVISALPGFAKLIHQDVESTKHADEWNQLIIDE
;
A
#
# COMPACT_ATOMS: atom_id res chain seq x y z
N MET A 1 27.41 0.97 -17.66
CA MET A 1 26.37 0.84 -16.62
C MET A 1 24.99 0.72 -17.22
N GLU A 2 24.57 1.62 -18.11
CA GLU A 2 23.24 1.56 -18.75
C GLU A 2 22.97 0.21 -19.46
N GLU A 3 23.92 -0.30 -20.24
CA GLU A 3 23.80 -1.62 -20.90
C GLU A 3 23.57 -2.78 -19.93
N LEU A 4 24.24 -2.78 -18.76
CA LEU A 4 24.04 -3.79 -17.71
C LEU A 4 22.61 -3.73 -17.16
N MET A 5 22.11 -2.51 -16.91
CA MET A 5 20.73 -2.30 -16.45
C MET A 5 19.72 -2.75 -17.50
N ILE A 6 19.95 -2.46 -18.79
CA ILE A 6 19.07 -2.92 -19.88
C ILE A 6 19.01 -4.46 -19.90
N HIS A 7 20.14 -5.14 -19.77
CA HIS A 7 20.17 -6.61 -19.75
C HIS A 7 19.41 -7.20 -18.56
N VAL A 8 19.61 -6.64 -17.36
CA VAL A 8 18.88 -7.03 -16.15
C VAL A 8 17.37 -6.78 -16.30
N GLU A 9 16.98 -5.66 -16.89
CA GLU A 9 15.56 -5.37 -17.10
C GLU A 9 14.93 -6.33 -18.11
N LYS A 10 15.66 -6.77 -19.15
CA LYS A 10 15.19 -7.84 -20.07
C LYS A 10 14.93 -9.16 -19.33
N VAL A 11 15.74 -9.50 -18.33
CA VAL A 11 15.55 -10.69 -17.48
C VAL A 11 14.30 -10.57 -16.60
N VAL A 12 14.10 -9.42 -15.95
CA VAL A 12 13.08 -9.24 -14.89
C VAL A 12 11.72 -8.78 -15.41
N ARG A 13 11.67 -8.06 -16.55
CA ARG A 13 10.42 -7.53 -17.13
C ARG A 13 9.37 -8.64 -17.36
N PRO A 14 9.69 -9.82 -17.91
CA PRO A 14 8.73 -10.90 -18.13
C PRO A 14 8.17 -11.54 -16.84
N LEU A 15 8.81 -11.35 -15.69
CA LEU A 15 8.39 -11.96 -14.42
C LEU A 15 7.06 -11.36 -13.93
N ARG A 16 6.08 -12.19 -13.61
CA ARG A 16 4.79 -11.76 -13.04
C ARG A 16 4.85 -11.77 -11.52
N ILE A 17 5.60 -10.82 -10.95
CA ILE A 17 5.78 -10.67 -9.50
C ILE A 17 5.52 -9.23 -9.05
N PRO A 18 5.25 -8.99 -7.74
CA PRO A 18 5.07 -7.65 -7.21
C PRO A 18 6.26 -6.74 -7.52
N LEU A 19 6.01 -5.44 -7.76
CA LEU A 19 7.06 -4.46 -8.12
C LEU A 19 8.20 -4.40 -7.10
N LYS A 20 7.87 -4.47 -5.80
CA LYS A 20 8.88 -4.52 -4.74
C LYS A 20 9.84 -5.69 -4.91
N GLN A 21 9.30 -6.88 -5.24
CA GLN A 21 10.12 -8.05 -5.49
C GLN A 21 10.93 -7.93 -6.79
N LYS A 22 10.38 -7.29 -7.84
CA LYS A 22 11.15 -6.97 -9.04
C LYS A 22 12.34 -6.06 -8.73
N GLY A 23 12.15 -5.05 -7.90
CA GLY A 23 13.22 -4.15 -7.45
C GLY A 23 14.37 -4.91 -6.80
N LEU A 24 14.06 -5.75 -5.81
CA LEU A 24 15.06 -6.58 -5.14
C LEU A 24 15.79 -7.53 -6.10
N ILE A 25 15.08 -8.15 -7.04
CA ILE A 25 15.71 -9.03 -8.04
C ILE A 25 16.59 -8.23 -9.01
N ARG A 26 16.18 -7.02 -9.41
CA ARG A 26 17.00 -6.15 -10.27
C ARG A 26 18.28 -5.73 -9.58
N GLU A 27 18.19 -5.30 -8.32
CA GLU A 27 19.36 -4.90 -7.52
C GLU A 27 20.34 -6.05 -7.37
N GLU A 28 19.86 -7.24 -7.01
CA GLU A 28 20.70 -8.44 -6.86
C GLU A 28 21.37 -8.84 -8.18
N LEU A 29 20.59 -8.91 -9.27
CA LEU A 29 21.13 -9.28 -10.59
C LEU A 29 22.11 -8.22 -11.12
N LEU A 30 21.83 -6.94 -10.88
CA LEU A 30 22.73 -5.86 -11.26
C LEU A 30 24.03 -5.92 -10.47
N ASN A 31 23.97 -6.17 -9.16
CA ASN A 31 25.16 -6.34 -8.33
C ASN A 31 26.04 -7.49 -8.85
N HIS A 32 25.46 -8.69 -9.06
CA HIS A 32 26.22 -9.82 -9.60
C HIS A 32 26.79 -9.54 -11.00
N LEU A 33 26.03 -8.87 -11.86
CA LEU A 33 26.50 -8.54 -13.21
C LEU A 33 27.60 -7.47 -13.17
N THR A 34 27.53 -6.50 -12.26
CA THR A 34 28.57 -5.51 -12.02
C THR A 34 29.84 -6.16 -11.47
N GLU A 35 29.72 -7.11 -10.53
CA GLU A 35 30.87 -7.88 -10.02
C GLU A 35 31.59 -8.64 -11.16
N ILE A 36 30.84 -9.32 -12.03
CA ILE A 36 31.42 -10.00 -13.20
C ILE A 36 32.10 -8.99 -14.13
N TYR A 37 31.46 -7.85 -14.40
CA TYR A 37 32.04 -6.80 -15.23
C TYR A 37 33.35 -6.26 -14.66
N GLU A 38 33.42 -6.01 -13.35
CA GLU A 38 34.63 -5.55 -12.67
C GLU A 38 35.76 -6.60 -12.72
N GLU A 39 35.43 -7.89 -12.55
CA GLU A 39 36.39 -9.00 -12.73
C GLU A 39 36.95 -9.02 -14.16
N GLU A 40 36.10 -8.89 -15.18
CA GLU A 40 36.52 -8.93 -16.58
C GLU A 40 37.25 -7.65 -17.00
N LEU A 41 36.93 -6.50 -16.40
CA LEU A 41 37.64 -5.24 -16.62
C LEU A 41 39.08 -5.30 -16.08
N GLN A 42 39.32 -6.03 -15.00
CA GLN A 42 40.67 -6.27 -14.50
C GLN A 42 41.49 -7.19 -15.42
N LYS A 43 40.83 -8.07 -16.18
CA LYS A 43 41.49 -9.00 -17.12
C LYS A 43 41.68 -8.40 -18.51
N HIS A 44 40.85 -7.44 -18.87
CA HIS A 44 40.79 -6.86 -20.21
C HIS A 44 40.93 -5.34 -20.13
N ASP A 45 41.98 -4.77 -20.74
CA ASP A 45 42.23 -3.31 -20.76
C ASP A 45 41.15 -2.49 -21.49
N LYS A 46 40.18 -3.13 -22.15
CA LYS A 46 39.13 -2.46 -22.93
C LYS A 46 37.75 -2.69 -22.29
N SER A 47 37.14 -1.59 -21.83
CA SER A 47 35.80 -1.55 -21.24
C SER A 47 34.73 -2.24 -22.10
N GLU A 48 34.69 -1.98 -23.41
CA GLU A 48 33.71 -2.62 -24.33
C GLU A 48 33.88 -4.14 -24.39
N LEU A 49 35.12 -4.63 -24.32
CA LEU A 49 35.41 -6.07 -24.36
C LEU A 49 35.02 -6.72 -23.03
N ALA A 50 35.35 -6.08 -21.90
CA ALA A 50 34.93 -6.53 -20.58
C ALA A 50 33.40 -6.60 -20.46
N MET A 51 32.69 -5.59 -20.98
CA MET A 51 31.23 -5.55 -21.04
C MET A 51 30.66 -6.75 -21.81
N LYS A 52 31.16 -6.99 -23.03
CA LYS A 52 30.71 -8.10 -23.86
C LYS A 52 30.95 -9.46 -23.19
N VAL A 53 32.15 -9.67 -22.64
CA VAL A 53 32.51 -10.93 -21.95
C VAL A 53 31.67 -11.11 -20.69
N ALA A 54 31.41 -10.04 -19.94
CA ALA A 54 30.56 -10.10 -18.76
C ALA A 54 29.12 -10.50 -19.10
N LEU A 55 28.53 -9.93 -20.16
CA LEU A 55 27.19 -10.30 -20.64
C LEU A 55 27.14 -11.74 -21.16
N GLU A 56 28.17 -12.19 -21.89
CA GLU A 56 28.29 -13.57 -22.35
C GLU A 56 28.38 -14.56 -21.18
N ARG A 57 29.17 -14.23 -20.15
CA ARG A 57 29.36 -15.05 -18.94
C ARG A 57 28.11 -15.08 -18.05
N PHE A 58 27.40 -13.96 -17.94
CA PHE A 58 26.13 -13.89 -17.22
C PHE A 58 25.03 -14.71 -17.91
N GLY A 59 25.03 -14.68 -19.24
CA GLY A 59 24.21 -15.54 -20.10
C GLY A 59 22.98 -14.85 -20.70
N PRO A 60 22.25 -15.56 -21.59
CA PRO A 60 21.09 -15.01 -22.29
C PRO A 60 19.94 -14.68 -21.35
N ALA A 61 19.31 -13.51 -21.54
CA ALA A 61 18.29 -13.00 -20.64
C ALA A 61 17.07 -13.93 -20.50
N GLU A 62 16.69 -14.61 -21.58
CA GLU A 62 15.55 -15.53 -21.63
C GLU A 62 15.78 -16.78 -20.79
N ILE A 63 17.02 -17.27 -20.74
CA ILE A 63 17.39 -18.46 -19.96
C ILE A 63 17.36 -18.11 -18.46
N ILE A 64 17.96 -16.99 -18.08
CA ILE A 64 17.97 -16.53 -16.69
C ILE A 64 16.55 -16.23 -16.22
N SER A 65 15.72 -15.58 -17.04
CA SER A 65 14.32 -15.29 -16.73
C SER A 65 13.51 -16.58 -16.49
N ARG A 66 13.77 -17.63 -17.27
CA ARG A 66 13.13 -18.95 -17.07
C ARG A 66 13.54 -19.58 -15.75
N HIS A 67 14.83 -19.64 -15.44
CA HIS A 67 15.31 -20.19 -14.18
C HIS A 67 14.79 -19.39 -12.97
N LEU A 68 14.71 -18.07 -13.06
CA LEU A 68 14.10 -17.22 -12.03
C LEU A 68 12.61 -17.53 -11.85
N LYS A 69 11.88 -17.73 -12.94
CA LYS A 69 10.45 -18.08 -12.86
C LYS A 69 10.23 -19.44 -12.18
N GLU A 70 11.16 -20.39 -12.38
CA GLU A 70 11.11 -21.72 -11.76
C GLU A 70 11.52 -21.70 -10.29
N SER A 71 12.45 -20.82 -9.90
CA SER A 71 12.88 -20.68 -8.50
C SER A 71 11.92 -19.87 -7.63
N LEU A 72 11.06 -19.04 -8.25
CA LEU A 72 10.09 -18.23 -7.54
C LEU A 72 8.96 -19.08 -6.94
N PRO A 73 8.60 -18.86 -5.66
CA PRO A 73 7.46 -19.52 -5.05
C PRO A 73 6.16 -19.31 -5.83
N ARG A 74 5.40 -20.39 -6.04
CA ARG A 74 4.13 -20.36 -6.80
C ARG A 74 3.11 -19.35 -6.26
N TYR A 75 3.15 -19.05 -4.96
CA TYR A 75 2.25 -18.07 -4.35
C TYR A 75 2.45 -16.66 -4.92
N PHE A 76 3.64 -16.28 -5.38
CA PHE A 76 3.85 -14.97 -6.01
C PHE A 76 3.05 -14.82 -7.30
N MET A 77 2.97 -15.90 -8.09
CA MET A 77 2.11 -15.93 -9.27
C MET A 77 0.64 -15.81 -8.85
N LEU A 78 0.19 -16.54 -7.82
CA LEU A 78 -1.19 -16.45 -7.34
C LEU A 78 -1.55 -15.05 -6.84
N PHE A 79 -0.68 -14.42 -6.05
CA PHE A 79 -0.90 -13.06 -5.55
C PHE A 79 -0.90 -12.03 -6.68
N SER A 80 -0.15 -12.23 -7.77
CA SER A 80 -0.19 -11.33 -8.91
C SER A 80 -1.58 -11.22 -9.56
N TYR A 81 -2.42 -12.25 -9.42
CA TYR A 81 -3.81 -12.24 -9.89
C TYR A 81 -4.80 -11.67 -8.87
N LEU A 82 -4.41 -11.58 -7.60
CA LEU A 82 -5.27 -11.03 -6.56
C LEU A 82 -5.26 -9.49 -6.64
N PRO A 83 -6.43 -8.84 -6.79
CA PRO A 83 -6.53 -7.38 -6.93
C PRO A 83 -6.03 -6.61 -5.69
N MET A 84 -5.80 -7.30 -4.58
CA MET A 84 -5.17 -6.74 -3.38
C MET A 84 -3.65 -6.53 -3.56
N PHE A 85 -2.97 -7.37 -4.35
CA PHE A 85 -1.51 -7.35 -4.52
C PHE A 85 -1.06 -6.93 -5.93
N ALA A 86 -2.01 -6.77 -6.85
CA ALA A 86 -1.73 -6.12 -8.13
C ALA A 86 -1.11 -4.73 -7.87
N PRO A 87 0.02 -4.40 -8.53
CA PRO A 87 0.62 -3.09 -8.39
C PRO A 87 -0.41 -2.03 -8.78
N VAL A 88 -0.57 -1.02 -7.92
CA VAL A 88 -1.52 0.09 -8.09
C VAL A 88 -1.37 0.76 -9.48
N ARG A 89 -0.21 0.60 -10.11
CA ARG A 89 0.15 1.10 -11.45
C ARG A 89 -0.78 0.64 -12.59
N PHE A 90 -1.41 -0.54 -12.52
CA PHE A 90 -2.21 -1.07 -13.63
C PHE A 90 -3.71 -0.87 -13.49
N TRP A 91 -4.18 -0.51 -12.30
CA TRP A 91 -5.56 -0.12 -12.14
C TRP A 91 -5.57 1.39 -12.19
N PRO A 92 -6.29 2.04 -13.13
CA PRO A 92 -6.69 3.41 -12.84
C PRO A 92 -7.26 3.37 -11.42
N LEU A 93 -6.91 4.35 -10.58
CA LEU A 93 -7.64 4.64 -9.34
C LEU A 93 -9.08 5.01 -9.71
N SER A 94 -9.79 4.09 -10.35
CA SER A 94 -11.23 4.05 -10.36
C SER A 94 -11.56 3.91 -8.90
N THR A 95 -12.27 4.91 -8.41
CA THR A 95 -12.93 4.96 -7.11
C THR A 95 -13.52 3.60 -6.72
N TRP A 96 -13.91 2.76 -7.68
CA TRP A 96 -14.35 1.38 -7.52
C TRP A 96 -13.36 0.39 -6.85
N ALA A 97 -12.07 0.41 -7.17
CA ALA A 97 -11.11 -0.50 -6.52
C ALA A 97 -10.88 -0.13 -5.04
N ILE A 98 -10.88 1.18 -4.79
CA ILE A 98 -10.86 1.80 -3.46
C ILE A 98 -12.10 1.39 -2.67
N ILE A 99 -13.28 1.55 -3.26
CA ILE A 99 -14.56 1.19 -2.68
C ILE A 99 -14.58 -0.31 -2.36
N ARG A 100 -14.11 -1.19 -3.25
CA ARG A 100 -14.07 -2.64 -2.99
C ARG A 100 -13.16 -3.01 -1.84
N ARG A 101 -11.94 -2.46 -1.77
CA ARG A 101 -11.04 -2.72 -0.63
C ARG A 101 -11.66 -2.21 0.66
N ALA A 102 -12.24 -1.00 0.62
CA ALA A 102 -12.87 -0.41 1.78
C ALA A 102 -14.03 -1.28 2.30
N TRP A 103 -14.85 -1.75 1.37
CA TRP A 103 -15.99 -2.62 1.65
C TRP A 103 -15.55 -3.97 2.22
N PHE A 104 -14.50 -4.57 1.66
CA PHE A 104 -13.99 -5.88 2.12
C PHE A 104 -13.44 -5.81 3.54
N THR A 105 -12.64 -4.80 3.87
CA THR A 105 -12.11 -4.64 5.24
C THR A 105 -13.23 -4.27 6.24
N GLY A 106 -14.21 -3.47 5.82
CA GLY A 106 -15.41 -3.21 6.62
C GLY A 106 -16.18 -4.50 6.91
N MET A 107 -16.34 -5.39 5.92
CA MET A 107 -17.00 -6.69 6.08
C MET A 107 -16.22 -7.63 7.01
N LEU A 108 -14.89 -7.63 6.93
CA LEU A 108 -14.03 -8.46 7.76
C LEU A 108 -14.06 -8.01 9.23
N PHE A 109 -14.09 -6.70 9.46
CA PHE A 109 -14.34 -6.13 10.78
C PHE A 109 -15.73 -6.54 11.32
N TRP A 110 -16.74 -6.57 10.45
CA TRP A 110 -18.10 -7.03 10.77
C TRP A 110 -18.11 -8.48 11.27
N LEU A 111 -17.39 -9.38 10.59
CA LEU A 111 -17.30 -10.79 10.95
C LEU A 111 -16.60 -11.00 12.30
N VAL A 112 -15.50 -10.27 12.55
CA VAL A 112 -14.64 -10.50 13.72
C VAL A 112 -15.16 -9.79 14.98
N VAL A 113 -15.69 -8.57 14.84
CA VAL A 113 -16.08 -7.73 15.99
C VAL A 113 -17.60 -7.65 16.12
N GLY A 114 -18.32 -7.58 14.99
CA GLY A 114 -19.77 -7.37 15.01
C GLY A 114 -20.59 -8.56 15.41
N ILE A 115 -20.31 -9.72 14.82
CA ILE A 115 -21.06 -10.93 15.15
C ILE A 115 -20.95 -11.30 16.64
N PRO A 116 -19.75 -11.30 17.26
CA PRO A 116 -19.62 -11.58 18.69
C PRO A 116 -20.32 -10.54 19.57
N TRP A 117 -20.22 -9.26 19.21
CA TRP A 117 -20.84 -8.17 19.99
C TRP A 117 -22.37 -8.24 19.94
N CYS A 118 -22.96 -8.54 18.78
CA CYS A 118 -24.39 -8.81 18.65
C CYS A 118 -24.83 -9.97 19.56
N GLY A 119 -24.01 -11.03 19.68
CA GLY A 119 -24.28 -12.13 20.60
C GLY A 119 -24.35 -11.70 22.07
N VAL A 120 -23.41 -10.84 22.51
CA VAL A 120 -23.40 -10.30 23.88
C VAL A 120 -24.65 -9.45 24.17
N LEU A 121 -25.06 -8.62 23.21
CA LEU A 121 -26.20 -7.71 23.37
C LEU A 121 -27.54 -8.44 23.42
N ILE A 122 -27.69 -9.51 22.64
CA ILE A 122 -28.87 -10.37 22.70
C ILE A 122 -28.96 -11.05 24.08
N ALA A 123 -27.81 -11.41 24.67
CA ALA A 123 -27.75 -12.02 26.00
C ALA A 123 -28.11 -11.04 27.14
N THR A 124 -27.91 -9.72 26.97
CA THR A 124 -28.14 -8.71 28.03
C THR A 124 -29.53 -8.07 28.07
N GLY A 125 -30.41 -8.31 27.08
CA GLY A 125 -31.84 -7.95 27.11
C GLY A 125 -32.25 -6.66 26.37
N ARG A 126 -33.57 -6.49 26.12
CA ARG A 126 -34.15 -5.57 25.11
C ARG A 126 -33.73 -4.09 25.16
N LYS A 127 -33.57 -3.48 26.34
CA LYS A 127 -33.15 -2.06 26.43
C LYS A 127 -31.70 -1.82 26.01
N SER A 128 -30.86 -2.87 25.97
CA SER A 128 -29.50 -2.77 25.44
C SER A 128 -29.46 -2.88 23.91
N ILE A 129 -30.52 -3.32 23.24
CA ILE A 129 -30.50 -3.58 21.80
C ILE A 129 -30.59 -2.27 21.00
N GLU A 130 -31.44 -1.32 21.42
CA GLU A 130 -31.59 -0.01 20.76
C GLU A 130 -30.32 0.85 20.93
N SER A 131 -29.81 0.94 22.15
CA SER A 131 -28.60 1.70 22.47
C SER A 131 -27.37 1.09 21.80
N ALA A 132 -27.29 -0.23 21.74
CA ALA A 132 -26.14 -0.87 21.13
C ALA A 132 -26.19 -0.90 19.60
N SER A 133 -27.36 -1.04 18.97
CA SER A 133 -27.49 -0.91 17.51
C SER A 133 -27.16 0.52 17.03
N ALA A 134 -27.51 1.54 17.81
CA ALA A 134 -27.10 2.92 17.55
C ALA A 134 -25.58 3.11 17.69
N LEU A 135 -24.97 2.61 18.77
CA LEU A 135 -23.51 2.59 18.94
C LEU A 135 -22.82 1.85 17.78
N TRP A 136 -23.43 0.76 17.32
CA TRP A 136 -22.92 -0.09 16.24
C TRP A 136 -22.92 0.59 14.87
N LEU A 137 -24.03 1.24 14.53
CA LEU A 137 -24.15 2.05 13.31
C LEU A 137 -23.05 3.11 13.27
N ILE A 138 -22.78 3.72 14.42
CA ILE A 138 -21.82 4.82 14.54
C ILE A 138 -20.37 4.34 14.46
N LEU A 139 -20.03 3.20 15.08
CA LEU A 139 -18.74 2.56 14.88
C LEU A 139 -18.53 2.11 13.42
N SER A 140 -19.59 1.66 12.74
CA SER A 140 -19.52 1.27 11.31
C SER A 140 -19.31 2.47 10.40
N ILE A 141 -20.03 3.58 10.64
CA ILE A 141 -19.82 4.85 9.94
C ILE A 141 -18.40 5.34 10.20
N PHE A 142 -17.91 5.23 11.43
CA PHE A 142 -16.56 5.63 11.80
C PHE A 142 -15.49 4.84 11.04
N GLY A 143 -15.55 3.51 11.07
CA GLY A 143 -14.60 2.66 10.35
C GLY A 143 -14.64 2.91 8.84
N PHE A 144 -15.83 3.17 8.27
CA PHE A 144 -15.95 3.55 6.87
C PHE A 144 -15.30 4.90 6.58
N MET A 145 -15.52 5.91 7.43
CA MET A 145 -14.94 7.25 7.25
C MET A 145 -13.41 7.24 7.40
N GLU A 146 -12.87 6.54 8.41
CA GLU A 146 -11.43 6.43 8.63
C GLU A 146 -10.73 5.79 7.43
N LEU A 147 -11.34 4.74 6.88
CA LEU A 147 -10.86 4.05 5.71
C LEU A 147 -10.98 4.88 4.43
N ALA A 148 -12.10 5.57 4.24
CA ALA A 148 -12.27 6.51 3.14
C ALA A 148 -11.26 7.66 3.22
N MET A 149 -10.97 8.18 4.42
CA MET A 149 -9.92 9.17 4.66
C MET A 149 -8.55 8.61 4.34
N ALA A 150 -8.19 7.45 4.89
CA ALA A 150 -6.89 6.81 4.67
C ALA A 150 -6.64 6.63 3.17
N ILE A 151 -7.66 6.19 2.43
CA ILE A 151 -7.53 6.00 0.98
C ILE A 151 -7.54 7.34 0.23
N GLY A 152 -8.34 8.32 0.63
CA GLY A 152 -8.35 9.66 0.04
C GLY A 152 -7.01 10.38 0.23
N ILE A 153 -6.43 10.27 1.41
CA ILE A 153 -5.09 10.75 1.76
C ILE A 153 -4.04 10.00 0.93
N PHE A 154 -4.11 8.66 0.88
CA PHE A 154 -3.15 7.86 0.11
C PHE A 154 -3.20 8.20 -1.39
N GLY A 155 -4.39 8.35 -1.96
CA GLY A 155 -4.58 8.75 -3.35
C GLY A 155 -4.19 10.21 -3.63
N ALA A 156 -4.34 11.11 -2.66
CA ALA A 156 -3.89 12.50 -2.76
C ALA A 156 -2.35 12.62 -2.67
N MET A 157 -1.69 11.79 -1.86
CA MET A 157 -0.23 11.80 -1.75
C MET A 157 0.46 11.15 -2.94
N HIS A 158 -0.03 9.99 -3.38
CA HIS A 158 0.68 9.17 -4.36
C HIS A 158 0.20 9.36 -5.81
N GLY A 159 -0.98 9.99 -6.01
CA GLY A 159 -1.55 10.18 -7.34
C GLY A 159 -1.75 8.86 -8.09
N ALA A 160 -2.11 8.92 -9.38
CA ALA A 160 -2.17 7.73 -10.23
C ALA A 160 -0.80 7.40 -10.88
N TYR A 161 0.17 8.31 -10.79
CA TYR A 161 1.41 8.27 -11.57
C TYR A 161 2.59 8.99 -10.88
N GLY A 162 2.72 8.95 -9.55
CA GLY A 162 3.86 9.58 -8.86
C GLY A 162 3.89 11.11 -8.87
N GLN A 163 3.01 11.77 -9.62
CA GLN A 163 2.80 13.21 -9.51
C GLN A 163 2.13 13.51 -8.17
N ARG A 164 2.91 14.07 -7.23
CA ARG A 164 2.40 14.65 -5.98
C ARG A 164 1.20 15.51 -6.29
N LYS A 165 -0.01 15.07 -5.91
CA LYS A 165 -1.17 15.95 -5.95
C LYS A 165 -1.09 16.93 -4.77
N SER A 166 -1.75 18.06 -4.96
CA SER A 166 -1.77 19.18 -4.02
C SER A 166 -2.04 18.73 -2.58
N MET A 167 -1.12 19.06 -1.65
CA MET A 167 -1.28 18.85 -0.20
C MET A 167 -2.60 19.40 0.33
N TRP A 168 -3.19 20.39 -0.34
CA TRP A 168 -4.49 20.95 0.00
C TRP A 168 -5.61 19.92 -0.06
N ARG A 169 -5.59 19.00 -1.03
CA ARG A 169 -6.61 17.94 -1.11
C ARG A 169 -6.47 16.94 0.02
N THR A 170 -5.23 16.58 0.36
CA THR A 170 -4.93 15.73 1.52
C THR A 170 -5.45 16.37 2.81
N PHE A 171 -5.18 17.66 2.99
CA PHE A 171 -5.66 18.44 4.12
C PHE A 171 -7.19 18.50 4.17
N LEU A 172 -7.86 18.72 3.04
CA LEU A 172 -9.33 18.75 2.97
C LEU A 172 -9.96 17.39 3.30
N PHE A 173 -9.40 16.27 2.83
CA PHE A 173 -9.89 14.94 3.19
C PHE A 173 -9.67 14.63 4.67
N ALA A 174 -8.49 14.96 5.21
CA ALA A 174 -8.18 14.79 6.62
C ALA A 174 -9.13 15.64 7.51
N THR A 175 -9.32 16.91 7.14
CA THR A 175 -10.17 17.83 7.91
C THR A 175 -11.64 17.44 7.80
N GLY A 176 -12.13 17.13 6.61
CA GLY A 176 -13.52 16.75 6.37
C GLY A 176 -13.93 15.48 7.11
N GLY A 177 -13.04 14.49 7.17
CA GLY A 177 -13.31 13.27 7.92
C GLY A 177 -13.29 13.46 9.43
N CYS A 178 -12.38 14.29 9.96
CA CYS A 178 -12.40 14.69 11.38
C CYS A 178 -13.69 15.44 11.76
N ILE A 179 -14.18 16.33 10.89
CA ILE A 179 -15.44 17.06 11.12
C ILE A 179 -16.62 16.08 11.12
N GLY A 180 -16.69 15.18 10.13
CA GLY A 180 -17.75 14.19 10.04
C GLY A 180 -17.77 13.23 11.24
N LEU A 181 -16.59 12.82 11.71
CA LEU A 181 -16.44 12.03 12.94
C LEU A 181 -16.99 12.78 14.17
N THR A 182 -16.58 14.03 14.33
CA THR A 182 -17.01 14.86 15.46
C THR A 182 -18.53 15.04 15.47
N ALA A 183 -19.13 15.25 14.30
CA ALA A 183 -20.58 15.36 14.13
C ALA A 183 -21.30 14.04 14.48
N ALA A 184 -20.76 12.89 14.05
CA ALA A 184 -21.35 11.58 14.35
C ALA A 184 -21.33 11.28 15.87
N ILE A 185 -20.24 11.60 16.56
CA ILE A 185 -20.12 11.43 18.02
C ILE A 185 -21.06 12.40 18.76
N ALA A 186 -21.22 13.64 18.27
CA ALA A 186 -22.17 14.59 18.85
C ALA A 186 -23.63 14.12 18.72
N LEU A 187 -23.99 13.53 17.57
CA LEU A 187 -25.30 12.93 17.35
C LEU A 187 -25.51 11.69 18.23
N LEU A 188 -24.49 10.85 18.42
CA LEU A 188 -24.54 9.70 19.35
C LEU A 188 -24.95 10.16 20.74
N LYS A 189 -24.30 11.20 21.26
CA LYS A 189 -24.58 11.75 22.59
C LYS A 189 -26.02 12.24 22.69
N TYR A 190 -26.49 12.95 21.66
CA TYR A 190 -27.82 13.55 21.65
C TYR A 190 -28.93 12.48 21.67
N PHE A 191 -28.75 11.39 20.92
CA PHE A 191 -29.81 10.39 20.75
C PHE A 191 -29.74 9.20 21.72
N VAL A 192 -28.56 8.79 22.16
CA VAL A 192 -28.38 7.50 22.86
C VAL A 192 -28.18 7.69 24.37
N THR A 193 -27.49 8.75 24.79
CA THR A 193 -27.06 8.91 26.18
C THR A 193 -27.08 10.38 26.63
N PRO A 194 -28.26 10.99 26.83
CA PRO A 194 -28.36 12.38 27.25
C PRO A 194 -27.77 12.64 28.65
N GLU A 195 -27.72 11.62 29.51
CA GLU A 195 -27.21 11.71 30.89
C GLU A 195 -25.69 11.60 31.03
N LEU A 196 -24.97 11.38 29.92
CA LEU A 196 -23.52 11.17 29.95
C LEU A 196 -22.80 12.47 30.32
N SER A 197 -22.00 12.43 31.39
CA SER A 197 -21.37 13.62 31.94
C SER A 197 -20.48 14.33 30.89
N PRO A 198 -20.40 15.67 30.89
CA PRO A 198 -19.62 16.42 29.91
C PRO A 198 -18.16 15.97 29.81
N GLY A 199 -17.56 15.55 30.94
CA GLY A 199 -16.17 15.07 30.99
C GLY A 199 -15.95 13.75 30.26
N VAL A 200 -16.86 12.78 30.41
CA VAL A 200 -16.74 11.49 29.70
C VAL A 200 -16.94 11.70 28.20
N PHE A 201 -17.82 12.62 27.80
CA PHE A 201 -17.99 12.99 26.39
C PHE A 201 -16.71 13.59 25.78
N VAL A 202 -16.05 14.52 26.48
CA VAL A 202 -14.80 15.14 26.02
C VAL A 202 -13.67 14.11 25.92
N ILE A 203 -13.53 13.22 26.91
CA ILE A 203 -12.51 12.16 26.89
C ILE A 203 -12.77 11.16 25.76
N SER A 204 -14.03 10.77 25.54
CA SER A 204 -14.41 9.83 24.47
C SER A 204 -14.17 10.42 23.07
N LEU A 205 -14.19 11.74 22.94
CA LEU A 205 -14.00 12.45 21.68
C LEU A 205 -12.52 12.74 21.41
N LEU A 206 -11.74 13.05 22.47
CA LEU A 206 -10.31 13.35 22.36
C LEU A 206 -9.43 12.10 22.26
N MET A 207 -9.80 10.99 22.90
CA MET A 207 -8.94 9.80 22.95
C MET A 207 -8.75 9.13 21.56
N PRO A 208 -9.80 8.92 20.74
CA PRO A 208 -9.63 8.37 19.39
C PRO A 208 -8.86 9.30 18.47
N LEU A 209 -9.10 10.62 18.56
CA LEU A 209 -8.36 11.63 17.80
C LEU A 209 -6.86 11.62 18.16
N GLY A 210 -6.53 11.55 19.45
CA GLY A 210 -5.14 11.45 19.90
C GLY A 210 -4.46 10.18 19.41
N ILE A 211 -5.12 9.02 19.52
CA ILE A 211 -4.57 7.73 19.09
C ILE A 211 -4.39 7.67 17.58
N ILE A 212 -5.36 8.16 16.79
CA ILE A 212 -5.26 8.17 15.32
C ILE A 212 -4.16 9.12 14.87
N VAL A 213 -4.08 10.33 15.43
CA VAL A 213 -3.03 11.29 15.06
C VAL A 213 -1.64 10.75 15.43
N ILE A 214 -1.47 10.21 16.62
CA ILE A 214 -0.18 9.71 17.10
C ILE A 214 0.25 8.42 16.37
N SER A 215 -0.69 7.52 16.06
CA SER A 215 -0.36 6.26 15.37
C SER A 215 -0.21 6.42 13.86
N ALA A 216 -0.97 7.33 13.24
CA ALA A 216 -0.88 7.59 11.80
C ALA A 216 0.42 8.30 11.43
N LEU A 217 0.93 9.24 12.25
CA LEU A 217 2.08 10.08 11.88
C LEU A 217 3.38 9.29 11.60
N PRO A 218 3.85 8.36 12.46
CA PRO A 218 5.06 7.58 12.19
C PRO A 218 4.87 6.56 11.06
N GLY A 219 3.68 5.95 10.98
CA GLY A 219 3.32 5.04 9.89
C GLY A 219 3.32 5.75 8.54
N PHE A 220 2.76 6.95 8.49
CA PHE A 220 2.78 7.82 7.32
C PHE A 220 4.18 8.25 6.95
N ALA A 221 4.98 8.72 7.90
CA ALA A 221 6.35 9.16 7.64
C ALA A 221 7.19 8.02 7.04
N LYS A 222 7.07 6.80 7.59
CA LYS A 222 7.77 5.62 7.09
C LYS A 222 7.28 5.18 5.71
N LEU A 223 5.96 5.19 5.49
CA LEU A 223 5.37 4.85 4.18
C LEU A 223 5.76 5.86 3.10
N ILE A 224 5.72 7.16 3.41
CA ILE A 224 6.14 8.22 2.48
C ILE A 224 7.63 8.07 2.16
N HIS A 225 8.48 7.82 3.15
CA HIS A 225 9.91 7.67 2.91
C HIS A 225 10.23 6.45 2.04
N GLN A 226 9.64 5.30 2.35
CA GLN A 226 9.81 4.06 1.57
C GLN A 226 9.25 4.18 0.16
N ASP A 227 8.12 4.88 -0.02
CA ASP A 227 7.52 5.05 -1.33
C ASP A 227 8.34 6.02 -2.20
N VAL A 228 8.85 7.11 -1.64
CA VAL A 228 9.72 8.08 -2.35
C VAL A 228 11.00 7.42 -2.85
N GLU A 229 11.63 6.55 -2.06
CA GLU A 229 12.82 5.81 -2.51
C GLU A 229 12.46 4.77 -3.57
N SER A 230 11.36 4.03 -3.38
CA SER A 230 10.96 3.00 -4.34
C SER A 230 10.52 3.58 -5.70
N THR A 231 9.91 4.77 -5.70
CA THR A 231 9.45 5.46 -6.91
C THR A 231 10.62 6.05 -7.68
N LYS A 232 11.59 6.69 -7.00
CA LYS A 232 12.82 7.16 -7.65
C LYS A 232 13.55 6.03 -8.35
N HIS A 233 13.76 4.91 -7.66
CA HIS A 233 14.40 3.75 -8.28
C HIS A 233 13.56 3.19 -9.42
N ALA A 234 12.23 3.03 -9.24
CA ALA A 234 11.38 2.54 -10.32
C ALA A 234 11.43 3.43 -11.56
N ASP A 235 11.50 4.75 -11.41
CA ASP A 235 11.56 5.70 -12.52
C ASP A 235 12.89 5.62 -13.27
N GLU A 236 14.01 5.42 -12.58
CA GLU A 236 15.32 5.14 -13.21
C GLU A 236 15.23 3.92 -14.14
N TRP A 237 14.65 2.82 -13.68
CA TRP A 237 14.47 1.61 -14.49
C TRP A 237 13.45 1.78 -15.63
N ASN A 238 12.46 2.66 -15.48
CA ASN A 238 11.45 2.91 -16.52
C ASN A 238 11.94 3.81 -17.65
N GLN A 239 12.93 4.66 -17.39
CA GLN A 239 13.51 5.56 -18.38
C GLN A 239 14.44 4.83 -19.36
N LEU A 240 14.87 3.62 -19.02
CA LEU A 240 15.67 2.78 -19.92
C LEU A 240 14.85 2.43 -21.17
N ILE A 241 15.27 2.97 -22.31
CA ILE A 241 14.74 2.63 -23.61
C ILE A 241 15.25 1.22 -23.92
N ILE A 242 14.33 0.26 -24.02
CA ILE A 242 14.65 -1.11 -24.42
C ILE A 242 14.18 -1.25 -25.85
N ASP A 243 15.13 -1.32 -26.78
CA ASP A 243 14.86 -1.74 -28.14
C ASP A 243 14.43 -3.23 -28.09
N GLU A 244 13.18 -3.47 -28.50
CA GLU A 244 12.57 -4.80 -28.62
C GLU A 244 13.15 -5.60 -29.80
#